data_AF-A0AA35SJV5-F1
#
_entry.id   AF-A0AA35SJV5-F1
#
_cell.length_a   1.000
_cell.length_b   1.000
_cell.length_c   1.000
_cell.angle_alpha   90.00
_cell.angle_beta   90.00
_cell.angle_gamma   90.00
#
_symmetry.space_group_name_H-M   'P 1'
#
loop_
_entity.id
_entity.type
_entity.pdbx_description
1 polymer ?
#
loop_
_entity_poly.entity_id
_entity_poly.type
_entity_poly.pdbx_seq_one_letter_code
_entity_poly.pdbx_strand_id
1 'polypeptide(L)'
;MQPLEAYLQAQQQRLEAAFDHHLPAPGADPPALSEAMRYSVFAGGKRVRPVLLLAATEAVGGDCEAVLPAACAMEFVHTYSLIHDDLPAMDDDDYRRGQFTSHKVFGEAVAILAGDALLTYAFEVMAGPDLTSRFAPAVLLEATHCLARAAGWSGMVGGQVVDMASEGREVSLDVLEYIHRHKTAALIGAAVTIGGLLGGGSAAQLEALKRYGQAIGLAFQIADDVLDVEGDSAALGKQAGQDEKHGKATYPALLGVEASRQHAAALLNDALAALGDFDAGAERLRQLARFIVNRKAQALILAGKIAVDGQCLTQCGARVAAQAEVRLLGAPSPYVSRGGEKLAAGLEAFDCRGQNAVALDVGASTGGFTDCLLQAGARRVYAVDVGYGQLHWRLRNDPRVVVRERTNARYLTPHDFPERMNFLTVDASFISLRLLLPALVPLLTPQAEAILLIKPQFEVGKGEVGKGGVVRDARQHRQVLQAVLASAQACGLGLRAAILSPLSGPKGNREFLAHLTAGAPPMSQRGLEELCVQLTREPGG
;
A
#
# COMPACT_ATOMS: atom_id res chain seq x y z
N MET A 1 13.15 -20.06 -14.74
CA MET A 1 11.81 -19.55 -14.37
C MET A 1 11.96 -18.16 -13.76
N GLN A 2 11.14 -17.17 -14.16
CA GLN A 2 11.23 -15.79 -13.64
C GLN A 2 10.86 -15.69 -12.13
N PRO A 3 11.36 -14.69 -11.38
CA PRO A 3 10.95 -14.47 -9.98
C PRO A 3 9.43 -14.29 -9.83
N LEU A 4 8.88 -14.67 -8.66
CA LEU A 4 7.43 -14.60 -8.42
C LEU A 4 6.89 -13.17 -8.58
N GLU A 5 7.58 -12.15 -8.08
CA GLU A 5 7.12 -10.76 -8.23
C GLU A 5 7.04 -10.31 -9.68
N ALA A 6 8.04 -10.63 -10.49
CA ALA A 6 8.03 -10.30 -11.92
C ALA A 6 6.87 -11.02 -12.64
N TYR A 7 6.59 -12.27 -12.25
CA TYR A 7 5.42 -12.99 -12.72
C TYR A 7 4.12 -12.30 -12.30
N LEU A 8 3.95 -11.97 -11.02
CA LEU A 8 2.75 -11.28 -10.51
C LEU A 8 2.51 -9.94 -11.22
N GLN A 9 3.56 -9.14 -11.41
CA GLN A 9 3.47 -7.86 -12.14
C GLN A 9 3.08 -8.06 -13.60
N ALA A 10 3.68 -9.05 -14.28
CA ALA A 10 3.34 -9.35 -15.67
C ALA A 10 1.89 -9.84 -15.82
N GLN A 11 1.43 -10.73 -14.92
CA GLN A 11 0.05 -11.20 -14.94
C GLN A 11 -0.93 -10.08 -14.60
N GLN A 12 -0.60 -9.22 -13.63
CA GLN A 12 -1.41 -8.06 -13.31
C GLN A 12 -1.55 -7.13 -14.53
N GLN A 13 -0.47 -6.79 -15.24
CA GLN A 13 -0.54 -5.97 -16.45
C GLN A 13 -1.42 -6.60 -17.53
N ARG A 14 -1.30 -7.91 -17.76
CA ARG A 14 -2.14 -8.65 -18.71
C ARG A 14 -3.62 -8.62 -18.32
N LEU A 15 -3.90 -8.84 -17.04
CA LEU A 15 -5.26 -8.82 -16.51
C LEU A 15 -5.89 -7.43 -16.57
N GLU A 16 -5.17 -6.37 -16.20
CA GLU A 16 -5.68 -4.99 -16.28
C GLU A 16 -6.01 -4.60 -17.73
N ALA A 17 -5.18 -5.02 -18.71
CA ALA A 17 -5.49 -4.82 -20.13
C ALA A 17 -6.71 -5.64 -20.59
N ALA A 18 -6.86 -6.87 -20.10
CA ALA A 18 -8.03 -7.69 -20.40
C ALA A 18 -9.32 -7.13 -19.76
N PHE A 19 -9.26 -6.62 -18.53
CA PHE A 19 -10.38 -5.94 -17.89
C PHE A 19 -10.82 -4.72 -18.70
N ASP A 20 -9.86 -3.94 -19.19
CA ASP A 20 -10.14 -2.74 -20.01
C ASP A 20 -10.86 -3.11 -21.30
N HIS A 21 -10.47 -4.23 -21.92
CA HIS A 21 -11.09 -4.75 -23.14
C HIS A 21 -12.51 -5.28 -22.92
N HIS A 22 -12.76 -6.01 -21.83
CA HIS A 22 -14.06 -6.62 -21.57
C HIS A 22 -15.06 -5.65 -20.94
N LEU A 23 -14.64 -4.75 -20.05
CA LEU A 23 -15.58 -3.82 -19.44
C LEU A 23 -16.12 -2.83 -20.47
N PRO A 24 -17.36 -2.33 -20.28
CA PRO A 24 -17.89 -1.25 -21.11
C PRO A 24 -16.91 -0.09 -21.25
N ALA A 25 -16.90 0.59 -22.39
CA ALA A 25 -16.03 1.74 -22.61
C ALA A 25 -16.33 2.86 -21.59
N PRO A 26 -15.35 3.70 -21.21
CA PRO A 26 -15.61 4.86 -20.37
C PRO A 26 -16.73 5.74 -20.95
N GLY A 27 -17.77 6.00 -20.15
CA GLY A 27 -18.94 6.79 -20.56
C GLY A 27 -19.98 6.02 -21.41
N ALA A 28 -19.87 4.70 -21.53
CA ALA A 28 -20.87 3.88 -22.22
C ALA A 28 -22.22 3.93 -21.49
N ASP A 29 -23.32 3.94 -22.24
CA ASP A 29 -24.67 4.04 -21.67
C ASP A 29 -25.10 2.75 -20.92
N PRO A 30 -25.71 2.86 -19.72
CA PRO A 30 -25.89 4.09 -18.95
C PRO A 30 -24.57 4.51 -18.22
N PRO A 31 -24.13 5.78 -18.33
CA PRO A 31 -22.76 6.17 -17.92
C PRO A 31 -22.44 5.95 -16.45
N ALA A 32 -23.40 6.20 -15.56
CA ALA A 32 -23.20 6.00 -14.12
C ALA A 32 -22.89 4.54 -13.77
N LEU A 33 -23.53 3.58 -14.45
CA LEU A 33 -23.31 2.15 -14.21
C LEU A 33 -21.95 1.71 -14.76
N SER A 34 -21.64 2.08 -16.01
CA SER A 34 -20.37 1.70 -16.64
C SER A 34 -19.17 2.31 -15.89
N GLU A 35 -19.28 3.56 -15.44
CA GLU A 35 -18.26 4.20 -14.62
C GLU A 35 -18.10 3.53 -13.26
N ALA A 36 -19.20 3.19 -12.56
CA ALA A 36 -19.13 2.52 -11.26
C ALA A 36 -18.50 1.12 -11.35
N MET A 37 -18.89 0.31 -12.36
CA MET A 37 -18.29 -1.01 -12.61
C MET A 37 -16.78 -0.89 -12.85
N ARG A 38 -16.38 0.02 -13.74
CA ARG A 38 -14.96 0.25 -14.04
C ARG A 38 -14.19 0.76 -12.84
N TYR A 39 -14.73 1.76 -12.14
CA TYR A 39 -14.12 2.34 -10.95
C TYR A 39 -13.78 1.25 -9.93
N SER A 40 -14.74 0.38 -9.62
CA SER A 40 -14.56 -0.67 -8.62
C SER A 40 -13.56 -1.75 -9.07
N VAL A 41 -13.58 -2.15 -10.35
CA VAL A 41 -12.59 -3.13 -10.87
C VAL A 41 -11.18 -2.53 -10.86
N PHE A 42 -11.02 -1.27 -11.28
CA PHE A 42 -9.73 -0.57 -11.38
C PHE A 42 -9.27 0.12 -10.10
N ALA A 43 -9.98 0.00 -8.97
CA ALA A 43 -9.60 0.54 -7.65
C ALA A 43 -8.33 -0.11 -7.04
N GLY A 44 -7.49 -0.77 -7.84
CA GLY A 44 -6.33 -1.54 -7.43
C GLY A 44 -6.70 -2.94 -6.95
N GLY A 45 -5.76 -3.66 -6.33
CA GLY A 45 -5.97 -5.03 -5.84
C GLY A 45 -4.80 -5.94 -6.21
N LYS A 46 -4.57 -7.00 -5.42
CA LYS A 46 -3.46 -7.95 -5.66
C LYS A 46 -3.77 -8.96 -6.78
N ARG A 47 -5.01 -8.99 -7.27
CA ARG A 47 -5.49 -9.89 -8.35
C ARG A 47 -5.18 -11.37 -8.09
N VAL A 48 -5.24 -11.80 -6.82
CA VAL A 48 -4.82 -13.15 -6.40
C VAL A 48 -5.63 -14.25 -7.08
N ARG A 49 -6.96 -14.09 -7.15
CA ARG A 49 -7.88 -15.08 -7.74
C ARG A 49 -7.64 -15.30 -9.24
N PRO A 50 -7.64 -14.27 -10.10
CA PRO A 50 -7.33 -14.47 -11.51
C PRO A 50 -5.90 -14.98 -11.73
N VAL A 51 -4.91 -14.54 -10.95
CA VAL A 51 -3.55 -15.07 -11.04
C VAL A 51 -3.48 -16.56 -10.66
N LEU A 52 -4.23 -17.01 -9.66
CA LEU A 52 -4.33 -18.42 -9.30
C LEU A 52 -4.97 -19.26 -10.42
N LEU A 53 -5.97 -18.71 -11.10
CA LEU A 53 -6.58 -19.34 -12.27
C LEU A 53 -5.53 -19.53 -13.38
N LEU A 54 -4.82 -18.47 -13.75
CA LEU A 54 -3.75 -18.54 -14.77
C LEU A 54 -2.64 -19.52 -14.37
N ALA A 55 -2.19 -19.48 -13.11
CA ALA A 55 -1.17 -20.41 -12.62
C ALA A 55 -1.63 -21.88 -12.62
N ALA A 56 -2.92 -22.12 -12.38
CA ALA A 56 -3.49 -23.47 -12.45
C ALA A 56 -3.62 -23.96 -13.90
N THR A 57 -3.95 -23.09 -14.84
CA THR A 57 -3.91 -23.36 -16.28
C THR A 57 -2.50 -23.72 -16.72
N GLU A 58 -1.48 -22.94 -16.32
CA GLU A 58 -0.07 -23.24 -16.60
C GLU A 58 0.36 -24.59 -16.01
N ALA A 59 -0.09 -24.91 -14.80
CA ALA A 59 0.29 -26.13 -14.09
C ALA A 59 -0.19 -27.42 -14.79
N VAL A 60 -1.24 -27.34 -15.62
CA VAL A 60 -1.73 -28.47 -16.43
C VAL A 60 -1.30 -28.38 -17.89
N GLY A 61 -0.48 -27.39 -18.26
CA GLY A 61 0.03 -27.20 -19.62
C GLY A 61 -0.90 -26.44 -20.57
N GLY A 62 -1.93 -25.77 -20.05
CA GLY A 62 -2.89 -24.99 -20.84
C GLY A 62 -2.36 -23.62 -21.27
N ASP A 63 -3.06 -23.00 -22.22
CA ASP A 63 -2.76 -21.65 -22.71
C ASP A 63 -3.43 -20.57 -21.85
N CYS A 64 -2.63 -19.77 -21.16
CA CYS A 64 -3.09 -18.65 -20.36
C CYS A 64 -3.84 -17.58 -21.17
N GLU A 65 -3.49 -17.34 -22.44
CA GLU A 65 -4.20 -16.35 -23.26
C GLU A 65 -5.62 -16.80 -23.58
N ALA A 66 -5.83 -18.10 -23.79
CA ALA A 66 -7.14 -18.67 -24.06
C ALA A 66 -8.11 -18.54 -22.88
N VAL A 67 -7.62 -18.51 -21.63
CA VAL A 67 -8.45 -18.47 -20.41
C VAL A 67 -8.56 -17.08 -19.78
N LEU A 68 -7.93 -16.05 -20.36
CA LEU A 68 -8.00 -14.67 -19.85
C LEU A 68 -9.44 -14.17 -19.63
N PRO A 69 -10.42 -14.42 -20.51
CA PRO A 69 -11.80 -13.99 -20.26
C PRO A 69 -12.39 -14.63 -18.99
N ALA A 70 -12.07 -15.89 -18.70
CA ALA A 70 -12.51 -16.56 -17.47
C ALA A 70 -11.83 -15.97 -16.22
N ALA A 71 -10.58 -15.53 -16.33
CA ALA A 71 -9.89 -14.79 -15.27
C ALA A 71 -10.55 -13.42 -15.02
N CYS A 72 -11.01 -12.72 -16.07
CA CYS A 72 -11.81 -11.50 -15.95
C CYS A 72 -13.13 -11.76 -15.23
N ALA A 73 -13.89 -12.78 -15.64
CA ALA A 73 -15.12 -13.18 -14.98
C ALA A 73 -14.92 -13.45 -13.48
N MET A 74 -13.82 -14.14 -13.12
CA MET A 74 -13.46 -14.39 -11.72
C MET A 74 -13.21 -13.10 -10.93
N GLU A 75 -12.51 -12.11 -11.49
CA GLU A 75 -12.27 -10.84 -10.82
C GLU A 75 -13.54 -9.97 -10.77
N PHE A 76 -14.45 -10.06 -11.75
CA PHE A 76 -15.75 -9.40 -11.70
C PHE A 76 -16.63 -9.98 -10.58
N VAL A 77 -16.64 -11.31 -10.42
CA VAL A 77 -17.28 -12.00 -9.28
C VAL A 77 -16.67 -11.52 -7.95
N HIS A 78 -15.35 -11.43 -7.85
CA HIS A 78 -14.73 -10.91 -6.64
C HIS A 78 -15.06 -9.42 -6.40
N THR A 79 -15.11 -8.61 -7.45
CA THR A 79 -15.30 -7.16 -7.32
C THR A 79 -16.73 -6.83 -6.92
N TYR A 80 -17.75 -7.49 -7.48
CA TYR A 80 -19.12 -7.25 -7.02
C TYR A 80 -19.27 -7.55 -5.53
N SER A 81 -18.63 -8.63 -5.07
CA SER A 81 -18.78 -9.06 -3.68
C SER A 81 -18.30 -7.95 -2.76
N LEU A 82 -17.19 -7.29 -3.09
CA LEU A 82 -16.66 -6.14 -2.33
C LEU A 82 -17.58 -4.92 -2.41
N ILE A 83 -18.13 -4.60 -3.59
CA ILE A 83 -19.05 -3.46 -3.74
C ILE A 83 -20.25 -3.62 -2.80
N HIS A 84 -20.82 -4.82 -2.72
CA HIS A 84 -21.96 -5.11 -1.86
C HIS A 84 -21.56 -5.20 -0.38
N ASP A 85 -20.44 -5.84 -0.05
CA ASP A 85 -19.89 -5.92 1.31
C ASP A 85 -19.67 -4.53 1.91
N ASP A 86 -19.23 -3.57 1.09
CA ASP A 86 -18.97 -2.19 1.49
C ASP A 86 -20.23 -1.33 1.72
N LEU A 87 -21.45 -1.82 1.46
CA LEU A 87 -22.68 -1.02 1.61
C LEU A 87 -23.02 -0.71 3.07
N PRO A 88 -23.78 0.37 3.36
CA PRO A 88 -24.21 0.70 4.72
C PRO A 88 -25.03 -0.38 5.43
N ALA A 89 -25.72 -1.24 4.68
CA ALA A 89 -26.48 -2.36 5.24
C ALA A 89 -25.62 -3.61 5.53
N MET A 90 -24.33 -3.55 5.23
CA MET A 90 -23.35 -4.62 5.34
C MET A 90 -22.20 -4.15 6.27
N ASP A 91 -20.95 -4.02 5.79
CA ASP A 91 -19.82 -3.57 6.63
C ASP A 91 -19.77 -2.03 6.82
N ASP A 92 -20.57 -1.23 6.07
CA ASP A 92 -20.60 0.25 6.13
C ASP A 92 -19.22 0.91 5.97
N ASP A 93 -18.40 0.35 5.07
CA ASP A 93 -17.02 0.79 4.86
C ASP A 93 -16.95 2.01 3.92
N ASP A 94 -16.31 3.09 4.38
CA ASP A 94 -16.09 4.30 3.58
C ASP A 94 -14.95 4.15 2.56
N TYR A 95 -14.01 3.23 2.80
CA TYR A 95 -12.79 3.06 2.01
C TYR A 95 -12.48 1.61 1.64
N ARG A 96 -12.05 1.39 0.40
CA ARG A 96 -11.56 0.11 -0.11
C ARG A 96 -10.30 0.35 -0.93
N ARG A 97 -9.24 -0.41 -0.64
CA ARG A 97 -7.95 -0.37 -1.38
C ARG A 97 -7.34 1.04 -1.46
N GLY A 98 -7.55 1.86 -0.43
CA GLY A 98 -7.05 3.25 -0.36
C GLY A 98 -7.86 4.27 -1.17
N GLN A 99 -9.00 3.87 -1.73
CA GLN A 99 -9.97 4.76 -2.40
C GLN A 99 -11.33 4.72 -1.69
N PHE A 100 -12.22 5.67 -2.02
CA PHE A 100 -13.59 5.64 -1.53
C PHE A 100 -14.33 4.40 -2.06
N THR A 101 -15.24 3.85 -1.27
CA THR A 101 -16.10 2.75 -1.73
C THR A 101 -17.08 3.22 -2.80
N SER A 102 -17.57 2.28 -3.60
CA SER A 102 -18.44 2.59 -4.75
C SER A 102 -19.67 3.40 -4.32
N HIS A 103 -20.28 3.05 -3.18
CA HIS A 103 -21.46 3.75 -2.69
C HIS A 103 -21.17 5.18 -2.22
N LYS A 104 -19.95 5.49 -1.77
CA LYS A 104 -19.53 6.86 -1.42
C LYS A 104 -19.32 7.74 -2.64
N VAL A 105 -18.92 7.14 -3.77
CA VAL A 105 -18.67 7.88 -5.02
C VAL A 105 -19.94 8.03 -5.86
N PHE A 106 -20.72 6.96 -6.01
CA PHE A 106 -21.84 6.89 -6.95
C PHE A 106 -23.23 6.79 -6.27
N GLY A 107 -23.26 6.70 -4.94
CA GLY A 107 -24.49 6.44 -4.18
C GLY A 107 -24.85 4.95 -4.10
N GLU A 108 -25.64 4.59 -3.09
CA GLU A 108 -26.01 3.19 -2.80
C GLU A 108 -26.70 2.50 -3.97
N ALA A 109 -27.68 3.15 -4.61
CA ALA A 109 -28.44 2.55 -5.70
C ALA A 109 -27.56 2.16 -6.89
N VAL A 110 -26.62 3.03 -7.29
CA VAL A 110 -25.70 2.74 -8.39
C VAL A 110 -24.69 1.68 -7.98
N ALA A 111 -24.21 1.70 -6.74
CA ALA A 111 -23.29 0.67 -6.22
C ALA A 111 -23.95 -0.72 -6.22
N ILE A 112 -25.19 -0.84 -5.74
CA ILE A 112 -25.95 -2.10 -5.78
C ILE A 112 -26.05 -2.62 -7.22
N LEU A 113 -26.49 -1.76 -8.15
CA LEU A 113 -26.66 -2.13 -9.56
C LEU A 113 -25.32 -2.44 -10.25
N ALA A 114 -24.23 -1.77 -9.89
CA ALA A 114 -22.89 -2.06 -10.40
C ALA A 114 -22.41 -3.45 -9.94
N GLY A 115 -22.71 -3.82 -8.69
CA GLY A 115 -22.46 -5.18 -8.21
C GLY A 115 -23.29 -6.23 -8.97
N ASP A 116 -24.60 -6.00 -9.10
CA ASP A 116 -25.51 -6.90 -9.85
C ASP A 116 -25.06 -7.08 -11.31
N ALA A 117 -24.65 -5.97 -11.94
CA ALA A 117 -24.14 -5.97 -13.31
C ALA A 117 -22.81 -6.73 -13.42
N LEU A 118 -21.85 -6.53 -12.53
CA LEU A 118 -20.57 -7.27 -12.56
C LEU A 118 -20.76 -8.78 -12.33
N LEU A 119 -21.63 -9.17 -11.40
CA LEU A 119 -21.97 -10.57 -11.17
C LEU A 119 -22.57 -11.19 -12.43
N THR A 120 -23.57 -10.54 -13.03
CA THR A 120 -24.26 -11.03 -14.23
C THR A 120 -23.32 -11.06 -15.43
N TYR A 121 -22.52 -10.00 -15.60
CA TYR A 121 -21.56 -9.87 -16.69
C TYR A 121 -20.46 -10.93 -16.63
N ALA A 122 -20.03 -11.36 -15.43
CA ALA A 122 -19.12 -12.48 -15.30
C ALA A 122 -19.64 -13.76 -15.99
N PHE A 123 -20.93 -14.06 -15.84
CA PHE A 123 -21.55 -15.21 -16.50
C PHE A 123 -21.77 -14.99 -18.00
N GLU A 124 -22.04 -13.76 -18.41
CA GLU A 124 -22.05 -13.38 -19.83
C GLU A 124 -20.70 -13.65 -20.48
N VAL A 125 -19.59 -13.24 -19.84
CA VAL A 125 -18.22 -13.53 -20.31
C VAL A 125 -17.95 -15.03 -20.35
N MET A 126 -18.35 -15.78 -19.31
CA MET A 126 -18.18 -17.25 -19.25
C MET A 126 -18.92 -17.99 -20.38
N ALA A 127 -20.06 -17.47 -20.81
CA ALA A 127 -20.88 -18.01 -21.90
C ALA A 127 -20.65 -17.30 -23.26
N GLY A 128 -19.69 -16.38 -23.33
CA GLY A 128 -19.45 -15.50 -24.47
C GLY A 128 -18.55 -16.12 -25.55
N PRO A 129 -18.54 -15.51 -26.76
CA PRO A 129 -17.83 -16.03 -27.92
C PRO A 129 -16.32 -16.20 -27.70
N ASP A 130 -15.71 -15.38 -26.85
CA ASP A 130 -14.27 -15.45 -26.55
C ASP A 130 -13.86 -16.78 -25.89
N LEU A 131 -14.80 -17.44 -25.21
CA LEU A 131 -14.60 -18.77 -24.62
C LEU A 131 -15.30 -19.87 -25.42
N THR A 132 -16.54 -19.66 -25.89
CA THR A 132 -17.29 -20.70 -26.62
C THR A 132 -16.69 -21.06 -27.96
N SER A 133 -15.88 -20.18 -28.56
CA SER A 133 -15.11 -20.49 -29.77
C SER A 133 -13.84 -21.32 -29.50
N ARG A 134 -13.37 -21.37 -28.25
CA ARG A 134 -12.09 -21.98 -27.85
C ARG A 134 -12.24 -23.30 -27.11
N PHE A 135 -13.33 -23.46 -26.35
CA PHE A 135 -13.52 -24.60 -25.46
C PHE A 135 -14.80 -25.37 -25.78
N ALA A 136 -14.79 -26.67 -25.50
CA ALA A 136 -15.96 -27.51 -25.66
C ALA A 136 -17.10 -27.04 -24.71
N PRO A 137 -18.37 -27.04 -25.16
CA PRO A 137 -19.50 -26.59 -24.35
C PRO A 137 -19.62 -27.29 -22.98
N ALA A 138 -19.29 -28.58 -22.91
CA ALA A 138 -19.33 -29.33 -21.65
C ALA A 138 -18.33 -28.79 -20.61
N VAL A 139 -17.12 -28.43 -21.04
CA VAL A 139 -16.06 -27.89 -20.16
C VAL A 139 -16.45 -26.49 -19.68
N LEU A 140 -16.99 -25.65 -20.57
CA LEU A 140 -17.48 -24.31 -20.19
C LEU A 140 -18.65 -24.38 -19.23
N LEU A 141 -19.59 -25.32 -19.45
CA LEU A 141 -20.71 -25.54 -18.53
C LEU A 141 -20.21 -25.94 -17.14
N GLU A 142 -19.23 -26.83 -17.06
CA GLU A 142 -18.62 -27.24 -15.79
C GLU A 142 -17.90 -26.08 -15.09
N ALA A 143 -17.10 -25.29 -15.82
CA ALA A 143 -16.42 -24.12 -15.30
C ALA A 143 -17.41 -23.05 -14.80
N THR A 144 -18.46 -22.80 -15.58
CA THR A 144 -19.55 -21.85 -15.24
C THR A 144 -20.30 -22.31 -14.00
N HIS A 145 -20.63 -23.60 -13.92
CA HIS A 145 -21.27 -24.19 -12.75
C HIS A 145 -20.38 -24.11 -11.50
N CYS A 146 -19.09 -24.34 -11.64
CA CYS A 146 -18.11 -24.18 -10.56
C CYS A 146 -18.10 -22.74 -10.03
N LEU A 147 -18.05 -21.74 -10.91
CA LEU A 147 -18.10 -20.32 -10.55
C LEU A 147 -19.43 -19.98 -9.85
N ALA A 148 -20.56 -20.41 -10.42
CA ALA A 148 -21.90 -20.15 -9.87
C ALA A 148 -22.08 -20.73 -8.47
N ARG A 149 -21.64 -21.97 -8.24
CA ARG A 149 -21.71 -22.60 -6.91
C ARG A 149 -20.82 -21.91 -5.87
N ALA A 150 -19.63 -21.48 -6.29
CA ALA A 150 -18.69 -20.80 -5.42
C ALA A 150 -19.10 -19.37 -5.07
N ALA A 151 -19.73 -18.66 -6.00
CA ALA A 151 -20.25 -17.31 -5.75
C ALA A 151 -21.59 -17.32 -4.99
N GLY A 152 -22.45 -18.30 -5.25
CA GLY A 152 -23.82 -18.34 -4.78
C GLY A 152 -24.02 -18.78 -3.33
N TRP A 153 -25.26 -19.23 -3.03
CA TRP A 153 -25.74 -19.54 -1.68
C TRP A 153 -24.96 -20.67 -0.98
N SER A 154 -24.42 -21.63 -1.74
CA SER A 154 -23.60 -22.73 -1.19
C SER A 154 -22.12 -22.38 -1.11
N GLY A 155 -21.76 -21.11 -1.33
CA GLY A 155 -20.41 -20.59 -1.36
C GLY A 155 -20.36 -19.20 -0.72
N MET A 156 -19.77 -18.24 -1.40
CA MET A 156 -19.45 -16.90 -0.90
C MET A 156 -20.63 -16.19 -0.24
N VAL A 157 -21.79 -16.13 -0.92
CA VAL A 157 -22.99 -15.48 -0.35
C VAL A 157 -23.50 -16.22 0.89
N GLY A 158 -23.48 -17.55 0.91
CA GLY A 158 -23.85 -18.32 2.09
C GLY A 158 -22.91 -18.08 3.27
N GLY A 159 -21.61 -18.00 3.01
CA GLY A 159 -20.61 -17.63 4.00
C GLY A 159 -20.84 -16.23 4.55
N GLN A 160 -21.14 -15.25 3.69
CA GLN A 160 -21.45 -13.87 4.08
C GLN A 160 -22.67 -13.79 5.02
N VAL A 161 -23.74 -14.52 4.70
CA VAL A 161 -24.96 -14.51 5.55
C VAL A 161 -24.65 -15.08 6.94
N VAL A 162 -23.87 -16.15 7.03
CA VAL A 162 -23.48 -16.73 8.33
C VAL A 162 -22.53 -15.81 9.09
N ASP A 163 -21.62 -15.12 8.40
CA ASP A 163 -20.72 -14.12 8.99
C ASP A 163 -21.52 -12.99 9.67
N MET A 164 -22.41 -12.35 8.93
CA MET A 164 -23.29 -11.28 9.46
C MET A 164 -24.17 -11.77 10.60
N ALA A 165 -24.73 -12.99 10.50
CA ALA A 165 -25.55 -13.56 11.57
C ALA A 165 -24.77 -13.90 12.85
N SER A 166 -23.44 -13.94 12.76
CA SER A 166 -22.51 -14.27 13.83
C SER A 166 -21.89 -13.04 14.50
N GLU A 167 -22.04 -11.84 13.91
CA GLU A 167 -21.52 -10.60 14.49
C GLU A 167 -22.12 -10.32 15.88
N GLY A 168 -21.24 -9.99 16.83
CA GLY A 168 -21.61 -9.71 18.22
C GLY A 168 -22.10 -10.92 19.01
N ARG A 169 -21.88 -12.16 18.53
CA ARG A 169 -22.24 -13.41 19.19
C ARG A 169 -21.03 -14.27 19.47
N GLU A 170 -21.15 -15.20 20.43
CA GLU A 170 -20.17 -16.27 20.59
C GLU A 170 -20.31 -17.27 19.45
N VAL A 171 -19.18 -17.60 18.82
CA VAL A 171 -19.12 -18.46 17.63
C VAL A 171 -18.21 -19.66 17.94
N SER A 172 -18.66 -20.86 17.59
CA SER A 172 -17.81 -22.06 17.70
C SER A 172 -16.78 -22.12 16.57
N LEU A 173 -15.72 -22.89 16.76
CA LEU A 173 -14.71 -23.10 15.73
C LEU A 173 -15.32 -23.66 14.42
N ASP A 174 -16.30 -24.56 14.53
CA ASP A 174 -16.97 -25.15 13.36
C ASP A 174 -17.71 -24.10 12.53
N VAL A 175 -18.36 -23.13 13.18
CA VAL A 175 -19.06 -22.04 12.49
C VAL A 175 -18.07 -21.06 11.87
N LEU A 176 -16.98 -20.74 12.57
CA LEU A 176 -15.92 -19.89 12.01
C LEU A 176 -15.27 -20.54 10.78
N GLU A 177 -14.97 -21.84 10.86
CA GLU A 177 -14.43 -22.59 9.73
C GLU A 177 -15.43 -22.63 8.57
N TYR A 178 -16.73 -22.80 8.85
CA TYR A 178 -17.76 -22.69 7.83
C TYR A 178 -17.72 -21.32 7.14
N ILE A 179 -17.68 -20.22 7.89
CA ILE A 179 -17.59 -18.86 7.34
C ILE A 179 -16.38 -18.75 6.41
N HIS A 180 -15.17 -19.09 6.89
CA HIS A 180 -13.93 -18.93 6.12
C HIS A 180 -13.89 -19.81 4.88
N ARG A 181 -14.40 -21.05 4.98
CA ARG A 181 -14.51 -21.97 3.84
C ARG A 181 -15.45 -21.45 2.75
N HIS A 182 -16.54 -20.80 3.13
CA HIS A 182 -17.57 -20.37 2.19
C HIS A 182 -17.33 -18.94 1.67
N LYS A 183 -17.14 -17.96 2.56
CA LYS A 183 -16.95 -16.53 2.24
C LYS A 183 -15.70 -16.30 1.40
N THR A 184 -14.59 -16.95 1.75
CA THR A 184 -13.28 -16.68 1.11
C THR A 184 -12.75 -17.88 0.31
N ALA A 185 -12.67 -19.07 0.93
CA ALA A 185 -11.98 -20.20 0.32
C ALA A 185 -12.70 -20.77 -0.91
N ALA A 186 -14.04 -20.71 -0.96
CA ALA A 186 -14.83 -21.24 -2.07
C ALA A 186 -14.43 -20.60 -3.40
N LEU A 187 -14.31 -19.27 -3.44
CA LEU A 187 -13.98 -18.55 -4.68
C LEU A 187 -12.50 -18.74 -5.07
N ILE A 188 -11.59 -18.86 -4.10
CA ILE A 188 -10.18 -19.23 -4.34
C ILE A 188 -10.08 -20.64 -4.93
N GLY A 189 -10.79 -21.61 -4.34
CA GLY A 189 -10.85 -22.98 -4.83
C GLY A 189 -11.45 -23.08 -6.24
N ALA A 190 -12.49 -22.30 -6.52
CA ALA A 190 -13.06 -22.20 -7.85
C ALA A 190 -12.07 -21.64 -8.88
N ALA A 191 -11.30 -20.60 -8.54
CA ALA A 191 -10.29 -20.04 -9.45
C ALA A 191 -9.26 -21.10 -9.89
N VAL A 192 -8.71 -21.85 -8.95
CA VAL A 192 -7.74 -22.93 -9.27
C VAL A 192 -8.42 -24.04 -10.09
N THR A 193 -9.62 -24.46 -9.69
CA THR A 193 -10.36 -25.54 -10.36
C THR A 193 -10.71 -25.18 -11.80
N ILE A 194 -11.23 -23.97 -12.03
CA ILE A 194 -11.58 -23.45 -13.36
C ILE A 194 -10.34 -23.35 -14.24
N GLY A 195 -9.21 -22.86 -13.68
CA GLY A 195 -7.94 -22.79 -14.41
C GLY A 195 -7.45 -24.16 -14.87
N GLY A 196 -7.54 -25.16 -14.00
CA GLY A 196 -7.22 -26.55 -14.34
C GLY A 196 -8.18 -27.15 -15.39
N LEU A 197 -9.49 -26.89 -15.26
CA LEU A 197 -10.52 -27.38 -16.19
C LEU A 197 -10.30 -26.83 -17.60
N LEU A 198 -10.20 -25.51 -17.72
CA LEU A 198 -9.99 -24.85 -19.01
C LEU A 198 -8.59 -25.12 -19.57
N GLY A 199 -7.60 -25.38 -18.70
CA GLY A 199 -6.27 -25.81 -19.12
C GLY A 199 -6.18 -27.24 -19.64
N GLY A 200 -7.26 -28.03 -19.58
CA GLY A 200 -7.27 -29.42 -20.04
C GLY A 200 -6.67 -30.42 -19.06
N GLY A 201 -6.69 -30.10 -17.76
CA GLY A 201 -6.18 -30.99 -16.71
C GLY A 201 -6.92 -32.31 -16.65
N SER A 202 -6.18 -33.40 -16.38
CA SER A 202 -6.76 -34.72 -16.12
C SER A 202 -7.58 -34.74 -14.84
N ALA A 203 -8.49 -35.71 -14.69
CA ALA A 203 -9.31 -35.85 -13.49
C ALA A 203 -8.49 -35.89 -12.18
N ALA A 204 -7.32 -36.54 -12.20
CA ALA A 204 -6.40 -36.59 -11.06
C ALA A 204 -5.80 -35.21 -10.74
N GLN A 205 -5.38 -34.47 -11.77
CA GLN A 205 -4.87 -33.10 -11.60
C GLN A 205 -5.95 -32.15 -11.08
N LEU A 206 -7.19 -32.26 -11.60
CA LEU A 206 -8.31 -31.44 -11.13
C LEU A 206 -8.64 -31.70 -9.66
N GLU A 207 -8.60 -32.96 -9.21
CA GLU A 207 -8.83 -33.29 -7.81
C GLU A 207 -7.72 -32.79 -6.89
N ALA A 208 -6.47 -32.87 -7.34
CA ALA A 208 -5.34 -32.26 -6.65
C ALA A 208 -5.45 -30.73 -6.55
N LEU A 209 -5.86 -30.06 -7.65
CA LEU A 209 -6.08 -28.61 -7.68
C LEU A 209 -7.24 -28.16 -6.77
N LYS A 210 -8.31 -28.96 -6.67
CA LYS A 210 -9.41 -28.71 -5.72
C LYS A 210 -8.93 -28.76 -4.28
N ARG A 211 -8.19 -29.82 -3.89
CA ARG A 211 -7.62 -29.95 -2.54
C ARG A 211 -6.64 -28.82 -2.23
N TYR A 212 -5.77 -28.47 -3.18
CA TYR A 212 -4.88 -27.32 -3.08
C TYR A 212 -5.65 -26.03 -2.81
N GLY A 213 -6.65 -25.72 -3.65
CA GLY A 213 -7.42 -24.48 -3.58
C GLY A 213 -8.19 -24.31 -2.26
N GLN A 214 -8.80 -25.40 -1.76
CA GLN A 214 -9.49 -25.42 -0.47
C GLN A 214 -8.54 -25.14 0.70
N ALA A 215 -7.38 -25.80 0.70
CA ALA A 215 -6.39 -25.66 1.77
C ALA A 215 -5.78 -24.24 1.79
N ILE A 216 -5.36 -23.71 0.63
CA ILE A 216 -4.81 -22.34 0.57
C ILE A 216 -5.84 -21.26 0.90
N GLY A 217 -7.11 -21.48 0.54
CA GLY A 217 -8.17 -20.51 0.78
C GLY A 217 -8.47 -20.36 2.28
N LEU A 218 -8.49 -21.47 3.02
CA LEU A 218 -8.63 -21.43 4.48
C LEU A 218 -7.35 -20.90 5.14
N ALA A 219 -6.17 -21.35 4.71
CA ALA A 219 -4.90 -20.87 5.24
C ALA A 219 -4.73 -19.36 5.07
N PHE A 220 -5.20 -18.80 3.95
CA PHE A 220 -5.19 -17.36 3.69
C PHE A 220 -5.95 -16.59 4.75
N GLN A 221 -7.16 -17.02 5.10
CA GLN A 221 -8.00 -16.32 6.07
C GLN A 221 -7.43 -16.44 7.48
N ILE A 222 -6.97 -17.62 7.89
CA ILE A 222 -6.30 -17.79 9.19
C ILE A 222 -5.05 -16.91 9.29
N ALA A 223 -4.26 -16.82 8.22
CA ALA A 223 -3.09 -15.95 8.18
C ALA A 223 -3.45 -14.45 8.22
N ASP A 224 -4.58 -14.05 7.63
CA ASP A 224 -5.09 -12.67 7.70
C ASP A 224 -5.55 -12.33 9.13
N ASP A 225 -6.33 -13.22 9.77
CA ASP A 225 -6.78 -13.05 11.15
C ASP A 225 -5.57 -12.95 12.12
N VAL A 226 -4.56 -13.82 11.97
CA VAL A 226 -3.32 -13.76 12.76
C VAL A 226 -2.59 -12.44 12.53
N LEU A 227 -2.54 -11.98 11.29
CA LEU A 227 -1.92 -10.71 10.98
C LEU A 227 -2.67 -9.53 11.57
N ASP A 228 -3.99 -9.55 11.63
CA ASP A 228 -4.77 -8.43 12.16
C ASP A 228 -4.53 -8.23 13.66
N VAL A 229 -4.30 -9.33 14.40
CA VAL A 229 -3.94 -9.32 15.83
C VAL A 229 -2.48 -8.92 16.07
N GLU A 230 -1.55 -9.41 15.25
CA GLU A 230 -0.11 -9.14 15.42
C GLU A 230 0.38 -7.87 14.72
N GLY A 231 -0.46 -7.33 13.84
CA GLY A 231 -0.12 -6.30 12.88
C GLY A 231 -0.04 -4.93 13.50
N ASP A 232 1.07 -4.26 13.22
CA ASP A 232 1.13 -2.81 13.31
C ASP A 232 0.27 -2.26 12.15
N SER A 233 -0.83 -1.58 12.49
CA SER A 233 -1.87 -1.07 11.55
C SER A 233 -1.33 -0.37 10.29
N ALA A 234 -0.09 0.13 10.32
CA ALA A 234 0.60 0.72 9.17
C ALA A 234 0.95 -0.28 8.04
N ALA A 235 1.15 -1.57 8.32
CA ALA A 235 1.61 -2.55 7.33
C ALA A 235 0.48 -3.29 6.59
N LEU A 236 -0.76 -3.23 7.11
CA LEU A 236 -1.89 -4.04 6.61
C LEU A 236 -2.80 -3.30 5.63
N GLY A 237 -2.70 -1.96 5.53
CA GLY A 237 -3.61 -1.16 4.70
C GLY A 237 -5.07 -1.16 5.21
N LYS A 238 -5.30 -1.66 6.42
CA LYS A 238 -6.54 -1.64 7.21
C LYS A 238 -6.19 -1.26 8.66
N GLN A 239 -7.15 -0.79 9.44
CA GLN A 239 -6.96 -0.62 10.90
C GLN A 239 -6.76 -2.00 11.52
N ALA A 240 -5.67 -2.23 12.26
CA ALA A 240 -5.51 -3.43 13.08
C ALA A 240 -6.59 -3.45 14.18
N GLY A 241 -7.20 -4.62 14.44
CA GLY A 241 -8.20 -4.79 15.49
C GLY A 241 -9.60 -4.28 15.12
N GLN A 242 -9.94 -4.21 13.82
CA GLN A 242 -11.35 -3.98 13.43
C GLN A 242 -12.23 -5.14 13.85
N ASP A 243 -11.72 -6.37 13.78
CA ASP A 243 -12.47 -7.56 14.17
C ASP A 243 -12.84 -7.54 15.66
N GLU A 244 -11.95 -7.05 16.54
CA GLU A 244 -12.25 -6.85 17.96
C GLU A 244 -13.29 -5.74 18.19
N LYS A 245 -13.24 -4.65 17.39
CA LYS A 245 -14.22 -3.55 17.49
C LYS A 245 -15.62 -3.96 17.06
N HIS A 246 -15.74 -4.88 16.11
CA HIS A 246 -17.02 -5.38 15.58
C HIS A 246 -17.47 -6.67 16.28
N GLY A 247 -16.67 -7.20 17.21
CA GLY A 247 -16.95 -8.48 17.88
C GLY A 247 -17.00 -9.65 16.90
N LYS A 248 -16.22 -9.60 15.81
CA LYS A 248 -16.10 -10.70 14.85
C LYS A 248 -15.27 -11.83 15.47
N ALA A 249 -15.72 -13.06 15.30
CA ALA A 249 -14.99 -14.23 15.77
C ALA A 249 -13.80 -14.50 14.83
N THR A 250 -12.60 -14.66 15.40
CA THR A 250 -11.37 -14.91 14.64
C THR A 250 -10.65 -16.14 15.16
N TYR A 251 -9.80 -16.76 14.32
CA TYR A 251 -9.03 -17.92 14.73
C TYR A 251 -8.12 -17.64 15.95
N PRO A 252 -7.39 -16.49 16.01
CA PRO A 252 -6.60 -16.14 17.17
C PRO A 252 -7.42 -15.96 18.45
N ALA A 253 -8.65 -15.45 18.36
CA ALA A 253 -9.52 -15.29 19.53
C ALA A 253 -9.98 -16.64 20.10
N LEU A 254 -10.24 -17.64 19.24
CA LEU A 254 -10.72 -18.97 19.66
C LEU A 254 -9.60 -19.94 20.03
N LEU A 255 -8.47 -19.92 19.32
CA LEU A 255 -7.38 -20.91 19.47
C LEU A 255 -6.10 -20.33 20.08
N GLY A 256 -5.95 -19.00 20.07
CA GLY A 256 -4.69 -18.32 20.34
C GLY A 256 -3.80 -18.23 19.09
N VAL A 257 -3.05 -17.13 18.99
CA VAL A 257 -2.19 -16.77 17.85
C VAL A 257 -1.28 -17.91 17.39
N GLU A 258 -0.63 -18.61 18.33
CA GLU A 258 0.33 -19.65 18.00
C GLU A 258 -0.33 -20.91 17.42
N ALA A 259 -1.47 -21.32 17.97
CA ALA A 259 -2.23 -22.44 17.43
C ALA A 259 -2.82 -22.10 16.04
N SER A 260 -3.29 -20.86 15.84
CA SER A 260 -3.74 -20.39 14.53
C SER A 260 -2.63 -20.43 13.48
N ARG A 261 -1.40 -20.04 13.83
CA ARG A 261 -0.24 -20.16 12.93
C ARG A 261 0.07 -21.60 12.56
N GLN A 262 0.07 -22.50 13.54
CA GLN A 262 0.31 -23.91 13.31
C GLN A 262 -0.76 -24.50 12.38
N HIS A 263 -2.02 -24.10 12.55
CA HIS A 263 -3.10 -24.49 11.66
C HIS A 263 -2.89 -23.97 10.22
N ALA A 264 -2.58 -22.67 10.06
CA ALA A 264 -2.27 -22.11 8.73
C ALA A 264 -1.06 -22.81 8.07
N ALA A 265 -0.03 -23.17 8.84
CA ALA A 265 1.13 -23.90 8.35
C ALA A 265 0.80 -25.35 7.96
N ALA A 266 -0.07 -26.03 8.70
CA ALA A 266 -0.55 -27.37 8.36
C ALA A 266 -1.32 -27.35 7.02
N LEU A 267 -2.25 -26.40 6.86
CA LEU A 267 -2.98 -26.21 5.60
C LEU A 267 -2.06 -25.86 4.43
N LEU A 268 -1.01 -25.07 4.65
CA LEU A 268 0.01 -24.83 3.63
C LEU A 268 0.72 -26.13 3.22
N ASN A 269 1.08 -26.98 4.18
CA ASN A 269 1.70 -28.27 3.88
C ASN A 269 0.75 -29.19 3.11
N ASP A 270 -0.54 -29.23 3.47
CA ASP A 270 -1.56 -30.00 2.76
C ASP A 270 -1.73 -29.52 1.32
N ALA A 271 -1.75 -28.19 1.10
CA ALA A 271 -1.77 -27.61 -0.22
C ALA A 271 -0.54 -28.01 -1.05
N LEU A 272 0.66 -27.92 -0.48
CA LEU A 272 1.89 -28.31 -1.17
C LEU A 272 1.94 -29.82 -1.48
N ALA A 273 1.45 -30.66 -0.57
CA ALA A 273 1.35 -32.10 -0.74
C ALA A 273 0.34 -32.49 -1.83
N ALA A 274 -0.77 -31.75 -1.95
CA ALA A 274 -1.74 -31.96 -3.02
C ALA A 274 -1.13 -31.77 -4.42
N LEU A 275 -0.10 -30.95 -4.54
CA LEU A 275 0.66 -30.74 -5.78
C LEU A 275 1.84 -31.72 -5.95
N GLY A 276 1.95 -32.78 -5.15
CA GLY A 276 3.10 -33.70 -5.15
C GLY A 276 3.32 -34.41 -6.49
N ASP A 277 2.23 -34.77 -7.18
CA ASP A 277 2.28 -35.49 -8.46
C ASP A 277 2.44 -34.55 -9.68
N PHE A 278 2.44 -33.23 -9.47
CA PHE A 278 2.75 -32.27 -10.52
C PHE A 278 4.26 -32.13 -10.67
N ASP A 279 4.70 -31.99 -11.92
CA ASP A 279 6.08 -31.69 -12.26
C ASP A 279 6.46 -30.21 -11.91
N ALA A 280 7.44 -29.68 -12.63
CA ALA A 280 7.83 -28.28 -12.51
C ALA A 280 6.71 -27.29 -12.89
N GLY A 281 5.67 -27.72 -13.61
CA GLY A 281 4.54 -26.89 -14.03
C GLY A 281 3.77 -26.27 -12.86
N ALA A 282 3.65 -26.96 -11.72
CA ALA A 282 2.96 -26.44 -10.54
C ALA A 282 3.81 -25.55 -9.63
N GLU A 283 5.07 -25.24 -9.99
CA GLU A 283 5.94 -24.44 -9.13
C GLU A 283 5.37 -23.04 -8.87
N ARG A 284 4.61 -22.47 -9.81
CA ARG A 284 3.90 -21.19 -9.59
C ARG A 284 2.87 -21.28 -8.50
N LEU A 285 2.07 -22.34 -8.48
CA LEU A 285 1.11 -22.58 -7.40
C LEU A 285 1.83 -22.76 -6.06
N ARG A 286 2.92 -23.54 -6.00
CA ARG A 286 3.71 -23.71 -4.77
C ARG A 286 4.26 -22.37 -4.24
N GLN A 287 4.74 -21.50 -5.13
CA GLN A 287 5.20 -20.16 -4.79
C GLN A 287 4.05 -19.26 -4.30
N LEU A 288 2.90 -19.29 -4.98
CA LEU A 288 1.72 -18.54 -4.59
C LEU A 288 1.17 -18.98 -3.23
N ALA A 289 1.09 -20.28 -2.94
CA ALA A 289 0.67 -20.78 -1.63
C ALA A 289 1.54 -20.24 -0.50
N ARG A 290 2.86 -20.32 -0.64
CA ARG A 290 3.80 -19.76 0.34
C ARG A 290 3.65 -18.24 0.46
N PHE A 291 3.44 -17.54 -0.66
CA PHE A 291 3.23 -16.09 -0.67
C PHE A 291 1.93 -15.69 0.02
N ILE A 292 0.85 -16.44 -0.18
CA ILE A 292 -0.48 -16.17 0.37
C ILE A 292 -0.50 -16.39 1.89
N VAL A 293 0.24 -17.37 2.40
CA VAL A 293 0.28 -17.72 3.84
C VAL A 293 1.35 -16.92 4.62
N ASN A 294 2.55 -16.73 4.05
CA ASN A 294 3.68 -16.07 4.75
C ASN A 294 3.63 -14.54 4.66
N ARG A 295 2.50 -13.95 5.01
CA ARG A 295 2.26 -12.50 4.86
C ARG A 295 3.00 -11.65 5.91
N LYS A 296 3.39 -12.20 7.06
CA LYS A 296 4.18 -11.48 8.08
C LYS A 296 5.54 -11.05 7.56
N ALA A 297 6.26 -11.95 6.88
CA ALA A 297 7.54 -11.60 6.25
C ALA A 297 7.36 -10.48 5.22
N GLN A 298 6.28 -10.51 4.42
CA GLN A 298 5.97 -9.46 3.47
C GLN A 298 5.67 -8.13 4.15
N ALA A 299 4.83 -8.13 5.20
CA ALA A 299 4.51 -6.94 5.96
C ALA A 299 5.78 -6.33 6.57
N LEU A 300 6.68 -7.16 7.12
CA LEU A 300 7.95 -6.71 7.67
C LEU A 300 8.90 -6.18 6.59
N ILE A 301 8.99 -6.83 5.42
CA ILE A 301 9.79 -6.33 4.29
C ILE A 301 9.20 -5.02 3.78
N LEU A 302 7.92 -4.94 3.46
CA LEU A 302 7.27 -3.72 2.97
C LEU A 302 7.36 -2.56 3.98
N ALA A 303 7.32 -2.85 5.27
CA ALA A 303 7.53 -1.87 6.34
C ALA A 303 9.01 -1.48 6.54
N GLY A 304 9.93 -2.02 5.74
CA GLY A 304 11.37 -1.78 5.86
C GLY A 304 11.99 -2.36 7.14
N LYS A 305 11.31 -3.32 7.77
CA LYS A 305 11.72 -3.96 9.03
C LYS A 305 12.67 -5.15 8.82
N ILE A 306 13.08 -5.44 7.58
CA ILE A 306 14.06 -6.50 7.25
C ILE A 306 15.30 -5.89 6.61
N ALA A 307 16.47 -6.21 7.15
CA ALA A 307 17.76 -5.95 6.53
C ALA A 307 18.38 -7.23 5.99
N VAL A 308 18.96 -7.16 4.79
CA VAL A 308 19.75 -8.23 4.18
C VAL A 308 21.12 -7.69 3.84
N ASP A 309 22.18 -8.30 4.37
CA ASP A 309 23.57 -7.81 4.28
C ASP A 309 23.72 -6.33 4.69
N GLY A 310 22.97 -5.94 5.74
CA GLY A 310 22.94 -4.56 6.26
C GLY A 310 22.09 -3.58 5.44
N GLN A 311 21.43 -4.02 4.36
CA GLN A 311 20.54 -3.18 3.55
C GLN A 311 19.08 -3.46 3.86
N CYS A 312 18.33 -2.42 4.21
CA CYS A 312 16.88 -2.50 4.39
C CYS A 312 16.20 -2.88 3.06
N LEU A 313 15.46 -3.99 3.07
CA LEU A 313 14.58 -4.39 1.98
C LEU A 313 13.21 -3.80 2.20
N THR A 314 12.66 -3.16 1.18
CA THR A 314 11.28 -2.66 1.11
C THR A 314 10.46 -3.34 0.01
N GLN A 315 11.02 -4.38 -0.62
CA GLN A 315 10.42 -5.11 -1.74
C GLN A 315 10.60 -6.62 -1.52
N CYS A 316 9.51 -7.39 -1.62
CA CYS A 316 9.45 -8.81 -1.21
C CYS A 316 10.20 -9.78 -2.15
N GLY A 317 10.55 -9.36 -3.35
CA GLY A 317 11.24 -10.14 -4.37
C GLY A 317 12.53 -9.48 -4.82
N ALA A 318 13.10 -8.63 -3.96
CA ALA A 318 14.49 -8.24 -4.06
C ALA A 318 15.36 -9.51 -4.13
N ARG A 319 16.27 -9.56 -5.11
CA ARG A 319 17.22 -10.67 -5.23
C ARG A 319 18.27 -10.54 -4.12
N VAL A 320 18.47 -11.62 -3.40
CA VAL A 320 19.47 -11.74 -2.33
C VAL A 320 20.40 -12.90 -2.64
N ALA A 321 21.65 -12.84 -2.15
CA ALA A 321 22.55 -13.99 -2.23
C ALA A 321 22.00 -15.13 -1.36
N ALA A 322 22.24 -16.39 -1.75
CA ALA A 322 21.77 -17.54 -0.99
C ALA A 322 22.32 -17.57 0.46
N GLN A 323 23.51 -17.02 0.65
CA GLN A 323 24.18 -16.87 1.95
C GLN A 323 24.00 -15.48 2.60
N ALA A 324 23.09 -14.65 2.11
CA ALA A 324 22.91 -13.29 2.63
C ALA A 324 22.40 -13.31 4.08
N GLU A 325 22.97 -12.44 4.93
CA GLU A 325 22.59 -12.36 6.33
C GLU A 325 21.27 -11.58 6.47
N VAL A 326 20.20 -12.23 6.94
CA VAL A 326 18.89 -11.62 7.16
C VAL A 326 18.72 -11.22 8.64
N ARG A 327 18.44 -9.94 8.90
CA ARG A 327 18.18 -9.41 10.24
C ARG A 327 16.84 -8.68 10.30
N LEU A 328 16.08 -8.88 11.38
CA LEU A 328 14.92 -8.06 11.71
C LEU A 328 15.43 -6.75 12.34
N LEU A 329 15.03 -5.59 11.79
CA LEU A 329 15.35 -4.29 12.36
C LEU A 329 14.40 -4.01 13.54
N GLY A 330 14.98 -3.72 14.71
CA GLY A 330 14.26 -3.55 15.98
C GLY A 330 13.65 -2.15 16.19
N ALA A 331 12.60 -2.14 17.02
CA ALA A 331 11.67 -1.07 17.44
C ALA A 331 10.94 -0.29 16.32
N PRO A 332 9.59 -0.21 16.38
CA PRO A 332 8.83 0.60 15.42
C PRO A 332 9.26 2.07 15.52
N SER A 333 9.46 2.72 14.37
CA SER A 333 9.54 4.17 14.32
C SER A 333 8.27 4.73 14.99
N PRO A 334 8.38 5.67 15.93
CA PRO A 334 7.19 6.29 16.54
C PRO A 334 6.39 7.12 15.52
N TYR A 335 6.92 7.30 14.30
CA TYR A 335 6.33 8.10 13.25
C TYR A 335 5.91 7.26 12.04
N VAL A 336 4.90 7.73 11.29
CA VAL A 336 4.39 7.05 10.08
C VAL A 336 5.42 6.89 8.94
N SER A 337 6.56 7.57 9.01
CA SER A 337 7.68 7.38 8.07
C SER A 337 9.01 7.80 8.69
N ARG A 338 10.12 7.37 8.07
CA ARG A 338 11.50 7.79 8.42
C ARG A 338 11.71 9.31 8.40
N GLY A 339 10.83 10.07 7.74
CA GLY A 339 10.85 11.53 7.81
C GLY A 339 10.65 12.01 9.24
N GLY A 340 9.75 11.40 10.01
CA GLY A 340 9.48 11.82 11.39
C GLY A 340 10.71 11.70 12.29
N GLU A 341 11.53 10.66 12.13
CA GLU A 341 12.80 10.52 12.87
C GLU A 341 13.80 11.64 12.56
N LYS A 342 13.84 12.10 11.30
CA LYS A 342 14.69 13.24 10.92
C LYS A 342 14.23 14.52 11.60
N LEU A 343 12.93 14.81 11.54
CA LEU A 343 12.41 16.02 12.18
C LEU A 343 12.56 15.95 13.70
N ALA A 344 12.32 14.80 14.32
CA ALA A 344 12.46 14.59 15.75
C ALA A 344 13.88 14.91 16.24
N ALA A 345 14.89 14.42 15.54
CA ALA A 345 16.28 14.75 15.84
C ALA A 345 16.58 16.25 15.64
N GLY A 346 15.93 16.90 14.68
CA GLY A 346 15.99 18.35 14.52
C GLY A 346 15.39 19.09 15.72
N LEU A 347 14.15 18.75 16.10
CA LEU A 347 13.45 19.35 17.23
C LEU A 347 14.26 19.21 18.53
N GLU A 348 14.81 18.03 18.78
CA GLU A 348 15.66 17.76 19.95
C GLU A 348 16.96 18.56 19.90
N ALA A 349 17.71 18.49 18.80
CA ALA A 349 19.01 19.15 18.67
C ALA A 349 18.92 20.68 18.71
N PHE A 350 17.80 21.25 18.29
CA PHE A 350 17.59 22.70 18.24
C PHE A 350 16.82 23.26 19.45
N ASP A 351 16.38 22.39 20.38
CA ASP A 351 15.47 22.74 21.49
C ASP A 351 14.20 23.46 21.01
N CYS A 352 13.71 23.06 19.83
CA CYS A 352 12.46 23.55 19.24
C CYS A 352 11.34 22.57 19.61
N ARG A 353 10.34 22.99 20.38
CA ARG A 353 9.34 22.03 20.88
C ARG A 353 8.10 21.89 20.00
N GLY A 354 7.90 22.73 18.98
CA GLY A 354 6.69 22.69 18.15
C GLY A 354 5.37 22.82 18.92
N GLN A 355 5.44 23.16 20.21
CA GLN A 355 4.32 23.10 21.13
C GLN A 355 3.34 24.24 20.85
N ASN A 356 2.05 23.91 20.76
CA ASN A 356 0.98 24.82 20.35
C ASN A 356 1.21 25.46 18.96
N ALA A 357 2.06 24.87 18.12
CA ALA A 357 2.35 25.40 16.80
C ALA A 357 1.14 25.31 15.86
N VAL A 358 0.96 26.36 15.06
CA VAL A 358 0.27 26.31 13.77
C VAL A 358 1.36 26.12 12.73
N ALA A 359 1.53 24.87 12.32
CA ALA A 359 2.63 24.49 11.44
C ALA A 359 2.20 24.43 9.98
N LEU A 360 3.12 24.78 9.09
CA LEU A 360 3.07 24.43 7.67
C LEU A 360 4.09 23.33 7.41
N ASP A 361 3.64 22.17 6.96
CA ASP A 361 4.49 21.05 6.52
C ASP A 361 4.45 20.94 4.99
N VAL A 362 5.56 21.23 4.32
CA VAL A 362 5.67 21.23 2.86
C VAL A 362 6.44 20.00 2.38
N GLY A 363 5.81 19.21 1.51
CA GLY A 363 6.34 17.91 1.08
C GLY A 363 5.91 16.80 2.02
N ALA A 364 4.69 16.88 2.54
CA ALA A 364 4.20 15.99 3.59
C ALA A 364 4.31 14.51 3.20
N SER A 365 4.08 14.14 1.92
CA SER A 365 4.12 12.77 1.40
C SER A 365 3.37 11.79 2.32
N THR A 366 4.03 10.76 2.89
CA THR A 366 3.43 9.84 3.87
C THR A 366 3.03 10.53 5.19
N GLY A 367 3.66 11.66 5.54
CA GLY A 367 3.31 12.50 6.68
C GLY A 367 4.24 12.40 7.87
N GLY A 368 5.48 11.94 7.69
CA GLY A 368 6.42 11.74 8.82
C GLY A 368 6.68 13.02 9.62
N PHE A 369 6.87 14.15 8.94
CA PHE A 369 7.09 15.46 9.58
C PHE A 369 5.81 15.96 10.27
N THR A 370 4.66 15.88 9.58
CA THR A 370 3.34 16.14 10.18
C THR A 370 3.13 15.34 11.47
N ASP A 371 3.38 14.03 11.47
CA ASP A 371 3.22 13.17 12.65
C ASP A 371 4.14 13.59 13.80
N CYS A 372 5.40 13.87 13.48
CA CYS A 372 6.37 14.35 14.45
C CYS A 372 5.93 15.67 15.10
N LEU A 373 5.39 16.62 14.34
CA LEU A 373 4.85 17.88 14.86
C LEU A 373 3.61 17.66 15.75
N LEU A 374 2.70 16.78 15.36
CA LEU A 374 1.52 16.46 16.18
C LEU A 374 1.89 15.84 17.52
N GLN A 375 2.90 14.96 17.53
CA GLN A 375 3.43 14.34 18.75
C GLN A 375 4.22 15.34 19.61
N ALA A 376 4.87 16.33 18.97
CA ALA A 376 5.52 17.46 19.64
C ALA A 376 4.50 18.49 20.20
N GLY A 377 3.20 18.31 19.96
CA GLY A 377 2.14 19.14 20.53
C GLY A 377 1.70 20.30 19.65
N ALA A 378 1.89 20.22 18.33
CA ALA A 378 1.29 21.17 17.40
C ALA A 378 -0.23 21.20 17.54
N ARG A 379 -0.81 22.41 17.57
CA ARG A 379 -2.27 22.59 17.64
C ARG A 379 -2.94 22.42 16.28
N ARG A 380 -2.21 22.70 15.20
CA ARG A 380 -2.67 22.58 13.82
C ARG A 380 -1.50 22.38 12.88
N VAL A 381 -1.64 21.52 11.87
CA VAL A 381 -0.65 21.31 10.81
C VAL A 381 -1.33 21.39 9.45
N TYR A 382 -0.92 22.35 8.61
CA TYR A 382 -1.28 22.39 7.20
C TYR A 382 -0.30 21.50 6.42
N ALA A 383 -0.74 20.30 6.05
CA ALA A 383 0.08 19.32 5.33
C ALA A 383 -0.08 19.52 3.82
N VAL A 384 0.91 20.14 3.18
CA VAL A 384 0.92 20.48 1.75
C VAL A 384 1.74 19.45 0.98
N ASP A 385 1.13 18.87 -0.05
CA ASP A 385 1.82 17.98 -0.99
C ASP A 385 1.32 18.14 -2.42
N VAL A 386 2.19 17.88 -3.39
CA VAL A 386 1.85 17.88 -4.82
C VAL A 386 1.19 16.57 -5.26
N GLY A 387 1.43 15.49 -4.53
CA GLY A 387 0.81 14.19 -4.69
C GLY A 387 -0.64 14.16 -4.20
N TYR A 388 -1.26 13.00 -4.37
CA TYR A 388 -2.63 12.73 -3.96
C TYR A 388 -2.72 11.36 -3.30
N GLY A 389 -3.45 11.25 -2.19
CA GLY A 389 -3.64 9.99 -1.46
C GLY A 389 -2.38 9.46 -0.75
N GLN A 390 -1.35 10.29 -0.52
CA GLN A 390 -0.09 9.82 0.06
C GLN A 390 -0.06 9.90 1.59
N LEU A 391 -0.74 10.91 2.15
CA LEU A 391 -0.72 11.15 3.59
C LEU A 391 -1.34 9.98 4.35
N HIS A 392 -0.63 9.49 5.37
CA HIS A 392 -1.05 8.36 6.19
C HIS A 392 -2.45 8.58 6.77
N TRP A 393 -3.29 7.54 6.75
CA TRP A 393 -4.70 7.61 7.09
C TRP A 393 -4.96 8.25 8.46
N ARG A 394 -4.14 7.92 9.48
CA ARG A 394 -4.26 8.50 10.83
C ARG A 394 -4.12 10.02 10.83
N LEU A 395 -3.19 10.55 10.05
CA LEU A 395 -2.92 11.98 9.97
C LEU A 395 -3.99 12.68 9.15
N ARG A 396 -4.47 12.05 8.07
CA ARG A 396 -5.58 12.57 7.27
C ARG A 396 -6.85 12.79 8.10
N ASN A 397 -7.08 11.92 9.09
CA ASN A 397 -8.25 11.96 9.96
C ASN A 397 -7.99 12.66 11.31
N ASP A 398 -6.77 13.15 11.57
CA ASP A 398 -6.51 13.92 12.79
C ASP A 398 -7.14 15.31 12.63
N PRO A 399 -8.03 15.75 13.54
CA PRO A 399 -8.73 17.03 13.42
C PRO A 399 -7.80 18.26 13.46
N ARG A 400 -6.54 18.07 13.87
CA ARG A 400 -5.51 19.12 13.84
C ARG A 400 -4.84 19.24 12.48
N VAL A 401 -5.03 18.29 11.56
CA VAL A 401 -4.37 18.30 10.25
C VAL A 401 -5.32 18.84 9.19
N VAL A 402 -4.83 19.80 8.41
CA VAL A 402 -5.51 20.32 7.22
C VAL A 402 -4.75 19.82 6.00
N VAL A 403 -5.32 18.83 5.31
CA VAL A 403 -4.71 18.20 4.14
C VAL A 403 -4.87 19.08 2.91
N ARG A 404 -3.76 19.38 2.23
CA ARG A 404 -3.71 20.16 0.98
C ARG A 404 -2.88 19.43 -0.06
N GLU A 405 -3.51 18.44 -0.68
CA GLU A 405 -2.95 17.64 -1.76
C GLU A 405 -3.10 18.32 -3.12
N ARG A 406 -2.40 17.82 -4.14
CA ARG A 406 -2.36 18.40 -5.49
C ARG A 406 -2.03 19.90 -5.47
N THR A 407 -1.30 20.35 -4.45
CA THR A 407 -1.04 21.75 -4.18
C THR A 407 0.44 22.04 -4.35
N ASN A 408 0.78 22.87 -5.33
CA ASN A 408 2.16 23.27 -5.55
C ASN A 408 2.52 24.45 -4.64
N ALA A 409 3.41 24.21 -3.68
CA ALA A 409 3.81 25.17 -2.66
C ALA A 409 4.40 26.49 -3.21
N ARG A 410 4.87 26.50 -4.47
CA ARG A 410 5.39 27.72 -5.13
C ARG A 410 4.32 28.78 -5.38
N TYR A 411 3.05 28.38 -5.41
CA TYR A 411 1.94 29.27 -5.73
C TYR A 411 1.08 29.59 -4.51
N LEU A 412 1.49 29.16 -3.32
CA LEU A 412 0.79 29.49 -2.09
C LEU A 412 0.91 30.98 -1.78
N THR A 413 -0.19 31.52 -1.28
CA THR A 413 -0.33 32.91 -0.87
C THR A 413 -0.98 32.97 0.52
N PRO A 414 -0.88 34.11 1.24
CA PRO A 414 -1.55 34.26 2.53
C PRO A 414 -3.08 34.08 2.46
N HIS A 415 -3.70 34.30 1.30
CA HIS A 415 -5.15 34.12 1.11
C HIS A 415 -5.59 32.67 1.11
N ASP A 416 -4.65 31.75 0.89
CA ASP A 416 -4.91 30.32 0.88
C ASP A 416 -5.09 29.74 2.29
N PHE A 417 -4.86 30.52 3.35
CA PHE A 417 -4.89 30.05 4.74
C PHE A 417 -5.72 31.00 5.60
N PRO A 418 -6.48 30.47 6.58
CA PRO A 418 -7.27 31.30 7.48
C PRO A 418 -6.43 32.01 8.55
N GLU A 419 -5.19 31.58 8.77
CA GLU A 419 -4.25 32.15 9.73
C GLU A 419 -2.81 32.00 9.22
N ARG A 420 -1.88 32.78 9.79
CA ARG A 420 -0.44 32.65 9.52
C ARG A 420 0.20 31.58 10.41
N MET A 421 1.27 30.97 9.92
CA MET A 421 1.93 29.85 10.59
C MET A 421 3.11 30.34 11.44
N ASN A 422 3.20 29.87 12.68
CA ASN A 422 4.32 30.18 13.57
C ASN A 422 5.41 29.09 13.54
N PHE A 423 5.20 28.02 12.77
CA PHE A 423 6.19 26.98 12.55
C PHE A 423 6.18 26.53 11.08
N LEU A 424 7.36 26.36 10.47
CA LEU A 424 7.54 25.87 9.12
C LEU A 424 8.40 24.61 9.14
N THR A 425 8.03 23.60 8.37
CA THR A 425 8.96 22.54 8.00
C THR A 425 8.84 22.17 6.54
N VAL A 426 9.97 21.78 5.94
CA VAL A 426 10.05 21.46 4.50
C VAL A 426 10.86 20.20 4.28
N ASP A 427 10.19 19.17 3.75
CA ASP A 427 10.75 17.90 3.27
C ASP A 427 10.42 17.70 1.78
N ALA A 428 10.77 18.69 0.94
CA ALA A 428 10.43 18.65 -0.48
C ALA A 428 11.36 17.72 -1.29
N SER A 429 10.82 17.17 -2.38
CA SER A 429 11.60 16.43 -3.39
C SER A 429 11.35 17.03 -4.77
N PHE A 430 12.33 16.90 -5.68
CA PHE A 430 12.26 17.38 -7.07
C PHE A 430 12.11 18.91 -7.24
N ILE A 431 12.35 19.69 -6.19
CA ILE A 431 12.32 21.14 -6.20
C ILE A 431 13.37 21.69 -5.24
N SER A 432 14.03 22.79 -5.63
CA SER A 432 14.98 23.52 -4.78
C SER A 432 14.24 24.34 -3.73
N LEU A 433 14.71 24.31 -2.49
CA LEU A 433 14.24 25.18 -1.41
C LEU A 433 14.32 26.66 -1.80
N ARG A 434 15.32 27.07 -2.60
CA ARG A 434 15.47 28.45 -3.10
C ARG A 434 14.26 28.93 -3.91
N LEU A 435 13.52 28.01 -4.54
CA LEU A 435 12.30 28.33 -5.29
C LEU A 435 11.04 28.32 -4.41
N LEU A 436 11.07 27.61 -3.28
CA LEU A 436 9.96 27.51 -2.35
C LEU A 436 9.93 28.69 -1.38
N LEU A 437 11.08 29.04 -0.80
CA LEU A 437 11.18 30.02 0.29
C LEU A 437 10.51 31.38 -0.01
N PRO A 438 10.61 31.97 -1.22
CA PRO A 438 9.91 33.23 -1.51
C PRO A 438 8.38 33.15 -1.39
N ALA A 439 7.77 31.99 -1.64
CA ALA A 439 6.33 31.78 -1.48
C ALA A 439 5.95 31.42 -0.03
N LEU A 440 6.84 30.72 0.69
CA LEU A 440 6.56 30.22 2.03
C LEU A 440 6.74 31.26 3.13
N VAL A 441 7.78 32.11 3.07
CA VAL A 441 8.06 33.09 4.14
C VAL A 441 6.92 34.10 4.34
N PRO A 442 6.24 34.61 3.29
CA PRO A 442 5.07 35.48 3.46
C PRO A 442 3.91 34.87 4.25
N LEU A 443 3.85 33.54 4.39
CA LEU A 443 2.82 32.82 5.13
C LEU A 443 3.08 32.77 6.64
N LEU A 444 4.29 33.16 7.07
CA LEU A 444 4.73 33.02 8.45
C LEU A 444 4.35 34.23 9.31
N THR A 445 4.25 34.00 10.62
CA THR A 445 4.22 35.08 11.62
C THR A 445 5.63 35.64 11.84
N PRO A 446 5.77 36.87 12.36
CA PRO A 446 7.04 37.32 12.91
C PRO A 446 7.54 36.30 13.95
N GLN A 447 8.87 36.07 13.99
CA GLN A 447 9.52 35.13 14.90
C GLN A 447 9.10 33.66 14.74
N ALA A 448 8.41 33.30 13.65
CA ALA A 448 8.13 31.90 13.35
C ALA A 448 9.42 31.07 13.25
N GLU A 449 9.41 29.87 13.81
CA GLU A 449 10.51 28.91 13.69
C GLU A 449 10.37 28.11 12.39
N ALA A 450 11.50 27.71 11.81
CA ALA A 450 11.54 26.93 10.58
C ALA A 450 12.61 25.84 10.64
N ILE A 451 12.27 24.59 10.35
CA ILE A 451 13.22 23.50 10.15
C ILE A 451 13.17 23.04 8.70
N LEU A 452 14.26 23.28 7.95
CA LEU A 452 14.38 22.89 6.55
C LEU A 452 15.23 21.63 6.42
N LEU A 453 14.73 20.61 5.72
CA LEU A 453 15.55 19.47 5.29
C LEU A 453 16.19 19.78 3.93
N ILE A 454 17.49 20.02 3.96
CA ILE A 454 18.30 20.34 2.78
C ILE A 454 18.83 19.04 2.19
N LYS A 455 18.37 18.74 0.97
CA LYS A 455 18.72 17.53 0.21
C LYS A 455 19.61 17.90 -0.98
N PRO A 456 20.95 17.75 -0.89
CA PRO A 456 21.87 18.23 -1.91
C PRO A 456 21.54 17.80 -3.34
N GLN A 457 21.02 16.59 -3.53
CA GLN A 457 20.63 16.04 -4.82
C GLN A 457 19.54 16.84 -5.56
N PHE A 458 18.76 17.67 -4.86
CA PHE A 458 17.74 18.54 -5.46
C PHE A 458 18.17 20.01 -5.53
N GLU A 459 19.35 20.34 -5.01
CA GLU A 459 19.86 21.70 -4.90
C GLU A 459 21.05 21.98 -5.82
N VAL A 460 21.84 20.94 -6.15
CA VAL A 460 22.94 21.03 -7.13
C VAL A 460 22.39 21.29 -8.54
N GLY A 461 23.21 21.92 -9.40
CA GLY A 461 22.81 22.26 -10.76
C GLY A 461 22.53 21.04 -11.63
N LYS A 462 21.82 21.26 -12.74
CA LYS A 462 21.59 20.20 -13.75
C LYS A 462 22.92 19.63 -14.23
N GLY A 463 23.13 18.32 -14.06
CA GLY A 463 24.35 17.62 -14.49
C GLY A 463 25.41 17.42 -13.41
N GLU A 464 25.20 17.96 -12.20
CA GLU A 464 26.18 17.86 -11.08
C GLU A 464 25.89 16.69 -10.12
N VAL A 465 24.77 15.99 -10.31
CA VAL A 465 24.42 14.83 -9.50
C VAL A 465 25.22 13.61 -9.96
N GLY A 466 25.96 12.98 -9.05
CA GLY A 466 26.78 11.79 -9.33
C GLY A 466 25.97 10.56 -9.78
N LYS A 467 26.67 9.52 -10.26
CA LYS A 467 26.05 8.25 -10.69
C LYS A 467 25.09 7.73 -9.62
N GLY A 468 23.88 7.39 -10.04
CA GLY A 468 22.84 6.87 -9.17
C GLY A 468 22.03 7.91 -8.41
N GLY A 469 22.27 9.22 -8.58
CA GLY A 469 21.51 10.26 -7.89
C GLY A 469 22.10 10.68 -6.55
N VAL A 470 23.40 10.46 -6.33
CA VAL A 470 24.07 10.68 -5.03
C VAL A 470 25.10 11.80 -5.14
N VAL A 471 25.01 12.78 -4.25
CA VAL A 471 26.01 13.85 -4.11
C VAL A 471 27.00 13.42 -3.03
N ARG A 472 28.24 13.09 -3.42
CA ARG A 472 29.31 12.63 -2.50
C ARG A 472 30.35 13.70 -2.18
N ASP A 473 30.52 14.68 -3.08
CA ASP A 473 31.56 15.69 -2.92
C ASP A 473 31.21 16.70 -1.83
N ALA A 474 32.03 16.76 -0.78
CA ALA A 474 31.89 17.71 0.31
C ALA A 474 31.93 19.17 -0.16
N ARG A 475 32.61 19.49 -1.28
CA ARG A 475 32.58 20.84 -1.88
C ARG A 475 31.19 21.18 -2.40
N GLN A 476 30.53 20.24 -3.07
CA GLN A 476 29.17 20.40 -3.55
C GLN A 476 28.17 20.52 -2.39
N HIS A 477 28.35 19.74 -1.31
CA HIS A 477 27.54 19.90 -0.10
C HIS A 477 27.69 21.31 0.50
N ARG A 478 28.91 21.85 0.57
CA ARG A 478 29.15 23.22 1.05
C ARG A 478 28.46 24.27 0.19
N GLN A 479 28.61 24.16 -1.13
CA GLN A 479 28.01 25.09 -2.07
C GLN A 479 26.48 25.10 -1.96
N VAL A 480 25.87 23.91 -1.85
CA VAL A 480 24.42 23.78 -1.63
C VAL A 480 24.01 24.44 -0.33
N LEU A 481 24.66 24.12 0.78
CA LEU A 481 24.31 24.68 2.09
C LEU A 481 24.41 26.20 2.08
N GLN A 482 25.52 26.76 1.56
CA GLN A 482 25.70 28.20 1.44
C GLN A 482 24.60 28.84 0.58
N ALA A 483 24.28 28.26 -0.57
CA ALA A 483 23.29 28.81 -1.48
C ALA A 483 21.88 28.79 -0.89
N VAL A 484 21.47 27.68 -0.25
CA VAL A 484 20.14 27.55 0.38
C VAL A 484 20.02 28.47 1.58
N LEU A 485 21.02 28.50 2.45
CA LEU A 485 20.98 29.30 3.68
C LEU A 485 21.05 30.81 3.38
N ALA A 486 21.88 31.23 2.41
CA ALA A 486 21.88 32.62 1.94
C ALA A 486 20.54 33.02 1.32
N SER A 487 19.90 32.12 0.56
CA SER A 487 18.56 32.36 0.01
C SER A 487 17.51 32.49 1.12
N ALA A 488 17.61 31.70 2.18
CA ALA A 488 16.71 31.79 3.34
C ALA A 488 16.90 33.13 4.07
N GLN A 489 18.15 33.55 4.30
CA GLN A 489 18.47 34.85 4.88
C GLN A 489 17.93 36.02 4.03
N ALA A 490 18.05 35.94 2.71
CA ALA A 490 17.52 36.94 1.79
C ALA A 490 15.98 37.02 1.81
N CYS A 491 15.31 35.90 2.12
CA CYS A 491 13.86 35.88 2.31
C CYS A 491 13.42 36.34 3.73
N GLY A 492 14.35 36.63 4.64
CA GLY A 492 14.05 37.08 6.00
C GLY A 492 14.05 35.97 7.07
N LEU A 493 14.61 34.80 6.77
CA LEU A 493 14.83 33.71 7.73
C LEU A 493 16.30 33.71 8.18
N GLY A 494 16.57 34.16 9.41
CA GLY A 494 17.92 34.12 9.98
C GLY A 494 18.26 32.75 10.54
N LEU A 495 19.42 32.22 10.17
CA LEU A 495 19.92 30.92 10.63
C LEU A 495 20.24 30.92 12.14
N ARG A 496 19.78 29.90 12.85
CA ARG A 496 20.09 29.66 14.28
C ARG A 496 21.10 28.55 14.47
N ALA A 497 20.84 27.41 13.84
CA ALA A 497 21.67 26.23 13.93
C ALA A 497 21.45 25.33 12.71
N ALA A 498 22.39 24.44 12.44
CA ALA A 498 22.21 23.38 11.46
C ALA A 498 22.99 22.14 11.90
N ILE A 499 22.50 20.96 11.51
CA ILE A 499 23.10 19.67 11.81
C ILE A 499 23.09 18.77 10.56
N LEU A 500 23.92 17.73 10.58
CA LEU A 500 23.77 16.60 9.66
C LEU A 500 22.50 15.83 10.06
N SER A 501 21.67 15.44 9.09
CA SER A 501 20.52 14.57 9.37
C SER A 501 21.00 13.22 9.92
N PRO A 502 20.38 12.67 10.98
CA PRO A 502 20.80 11.39 11.58
C PRO A 502 20.62 10.22 10.62
N LEU A 503 19.73 10.37 9.64
CA LEU A 503 19.42 9.36 8.65
C LEU A 503 19.84 9.83 7.26
N SER A 504 20.55 8.97 6.54
CA SER A 504 20.85 9.23 5.13
C SER A 504 19.58 9.16 4.27
N GLY A 505 19.54 10.01 3.25
CA GLY A 505 18.57 9.98 2.17
C GLY A 505 18.72 8.78 1.24
N PRO A 506 17.89 8.69 0.18
CA PRO A 506 17.94 7.60 -0.78
C PRO A 506 19.36 7.35 -1.31
N LYS A 507 19.75 6.08 -1.38
CA LYS A 507 21.07 5.64 -1.88
C LYS A 507 22.27 6.23 -1.11
N GLY A 508 22.08 6.59 0.15
CA GLY A 508 23.15 7.09 1.03
C GLY A 508 23.46 8.58 0.86
N ASN A 509 22.52 9.37 0.32
CA ASN A 509 22.70 10.83 0.25
C ASN A 509 22.83 11.42 1.67
N ARG A 510 23.85 12.26 1.87
CA ARG A 510 23.97 13.09 3.08
C ARG A 510 22.98 14.23 2.97
N GLU A 511 22.12 14.37 3.97
CA GLU A 511 21.11 15.43 4.06
C GLU A 511 21.35 16.25 5.34
N PHE A 512 20.88 17.49 5.38
CA PHE A 512 21.16 18.42 6.46
C PHE A 512 19.86 19.05 6.96
N LEU A 513 19.78 19.33 8.26
CA LEU A 513 18.67 20.06 8.87
C LEU A 513 19.16 21.45 9.25
N ALA A 514 18.38 22.48 8.93
CA ALA A 514 18.66 23.86 9.31
C ALA A 514 17.50 24.46 10.09
N HIS A 515 17.77 24.97 11.30
CA HIS A 515 16.83 25.75 12.10
C HIS A 515 17.01 27.23 11.81
N LEU A 516 15.95 27.89 11.36
CA LEU A 516 15.90 29.32 11.09
C LEU A 516 14.73 29.98 11.83
N THR A 517 14.81 31.29 12.03
CA THR A 517 13.74 32.09 12.64
C THR A 517 13.40 33.29 11.76
N ALA A 518 12.11 33.55 11.55
CA ALA A 518 11.63 34.70 10.78
C ALA A 518 11.96 36.02 11.48
N GLY A 519 12.59 36.95 10.76
CA GLY A 519 13.01 38.26 11.28
C GLY A 519 14.27 38.23 12.16
N ALA A 520 14.91 37.07 12.29
CA ALA A 520 16.20 36.97 12.97
C ALA A 520 17.32 37.66 12.18
N PRO A 521 18.33 38.22 12.87
CA PRO A 521 19.46 38.84 12.19
C PRO A 521 20.19 37.81 11.30
N PRO A 522 20.65 38.22 10.11
CA PRO A 522 21.42 37.34 9.24
C PRO A 522 22.75 36.95 9.90
N MET A 523 23.16 35.70 9.73
CA MET A 523 24.52 35.27 10.01
C MET A 523 25.49 35.95 9.03
N SER A 524 26.67 36.35 9.50
CA SER A 524 27.69 36.93 8.62
C SER A 524 28.14 35.90 7.59
N GLN A 525 28.57 36.37 6.40
CA GLN A 525 29.04 35.48 5.33
C GLN A 525 30.17 34.55 5.81
N ARG A 526 31.13 35.09 6.58
CA ARG A 526 32.21 34.31 7.18
C ARG A 526 31.69 33.24 8.14
N GLY A 527 30.72 33.57 9.00
CA GLY A 527 30.12 32.61 9.92
C GLY A 527 29.39 31.48 9.19
N LEU A 528 28.68 31.82 8.11
CA LEU A 528 27.99 30.83 7.27
C LEU A 528 28.98 29.89 6.59
N GLU A 529 30.08 30.42 6.07
CA GLU A 529 31.17 29.65 5.47
C GLU A 529 31.80 28.67 6.48
N GLU A 530 32.15 29.16 7.66
CA GLU A 530 32.73 28.35 8.75
C GLU A 530 31.79 27.22 9.17
N LEU A 531 30.49 27.48 9.34
CA LEU A 531 29.48 26.47 9.65
C LEU A 531 29.34 25.40 8.55
N CYS A 532 29.27 25.82 7.29
CA CYS A 532 29.16 24.87 6.17
C CYS A 532 30.40 23.98 6.06
N VAL A 533 31.59 24.52 6.34
CA VAL A 533 32.82 23.72 6.44
C VAL A 533 32.70 22.70 7.57
N GLN A 534 32.26 23.11 8.75
CA GLN A 534 32.11 22.20 9.88
C GLN A 534 31.13 21.05 9.60
N LEU A 535 29.96 21.33 9.04
CA LEU A 535 28.91 20.33 8.77
C LEU A 535 29.29 19.31 7.69
N THR A 536 30.17 19.69 6.77
CA THR A 536 30.53 18.86 5.62
C THR A 536 31.82 18.07 5.82
N ARG A 537 32.53 18.27 6.93
CA ARG A 537 33.69 17.44 7.31
C ARG A 537 33.28 15.97 7.36
N GLU A 538 34.15 15.11 6.85
CA GLU A 538 33.99 13.67 6.97
C GLU A 538 34.38 13.25 8.40
N PRO A 539 33.65 12.32 9.04
CA PRO A 539 34.07 11.76 10.31
C PRO A 539 35.29 10.85 10.07
N GLY A 540 36.47 11.32 10.46
CA GLY A 540 37.73 10.58 10.39
C GLY A 540 38.61 10.93 9.19
N GLY A 541 39.53 11.87 9.40
CA GLY A 541 40.80 11.94 8.68
C GLY A 541 41.91 11.43 9.59
#